data_AF-A0A932YFQ5-F1
#
_entry.id   AF-A0A932YFQ5-F1
#
_cell.length_a   1.000
_cell.length_b   1.000
_cell.length_c   1.000
_cell.angle_alpha   90.00
_cell.angle_beta   90.00
_cell.angle_gamma   90.00
#
_symmetry.space_group_name_H-M   'P 1'
#
loop_
_entity.id
_entity.type
_entity.pdbx_description
1 polymer ?
#
loop_
_entity_poly.entity_id
_entity_poly.type
_entity_poly.pdbx_seq_one_letter_code
_entity_poly.pdbx_strand_id
1 'polypeptide(L)'
;MARRSKEKSYRLVGNIRYKGRIVGAGEPIPSGLSQADISAYVKDGKIRETDPQTGLNVEPKTTRETDLNEGQIQSFLAKPARFISSHLARTEFSTETLAKIHTRAERLGAPSHVLSQISAAIDRRAAAK
;
A
#
# COMPACT_ATOMS: atom_id res chain seq x y z
N MET A 1 -13.80 27.58 -13.37
CA MET A 1 -14.19 26.43 -12.53
C MET A 1 -13.02 26.05 -11.62
N ALA A 2 -13.22 26.11 -10.31
CA ALA A 2 -12.16 25.91 -9.31
C ALA A 2 -11.65 24.45 -9.30
N ARG A 3 -10.31 24.29 -9.29
CA ARG A 3 -9.61 23.03 -8.98
C ARG A 3 -10.07 22.58 -7.58
N ARG A 4 -10.84 21.49 -7.49
CA ARG A 4 -11.25 20.90 -6.21
C ARG A 4 -9.99 20.44 -5.47
N SER A 5 -9.58 21.17 -4.43
CA SER A 5 -8.63 20.66 -3.45
C SER A 5 -9.22 19.38 -2.86
N LYS A 6 -8.44 18.30 -2.86
CA LYS A 6 -8.78 17.06 -2.15
C LYS A 6 -8.63 17.34 -0.65
N GLU A 7 -9.61 18.04 -0.08
CA GLU A 7 -9.65 18.30 1.34
C GLU A 7 -9.93 16.96 2.03
N LYS A 8 -8.90 16.42 2.70
CA LYS A 8 -9.00 15.19 3.47
C LYS A 8 -9.71 15.50 4.78
N SER A 9 -10.87 14.90 5.02
CA SER A 9 -11.54 14.98 6.30
C SER A 9 -11.06 13.84 7.20
N TYR A 10 -10.95 14.11 8.50
CA TYR A 10 -10.51 13.12 9.48
C TYR A 10 -11.53 13.05 10.63
N ARG A 11 -11.66 11.90 11.30
CA ARG A 11 -12.44 11.75 12.55
C ARG A 11 -11.67 11.01 13.63
N LEU A 12 -11.96 11.37 14.89
CA LEU A 12 -11.50 10.62 16.06
C LEU A 12 -12.22 9.28 16.15
N VAL A 13 -11.46 8.20 16.20
CA VAL A 13 -11.95 6.84 16.44
C VAL A 13 -11.46 6.26 17.76
N GLY A 14 -10.44 6.88 18.37
CA GLY A 14 -9.94 6.54 19.70
C GLY A 14 -9.62 7.80 20.50
N ASN A 15 -9.25 7.62 21.76
CA ASN A 15 -8.98 8.73 22.67
C ASN A 15 -7.59 9.32 22.42
N ILE A 16 -7.50 10.64 22.23
CA ILE A 16 -6.24 11.36 22.11
C ILE A 16 -6.03 12.29 23.30
N ARG A 17 -4.77 12.52 23.70
CA ARG A 17 -4.41 13.53 24.71
C ARG A 17 -3.85 14.75 23.98
N TYR A 18 -4.54 15.88 24.07
CA TYR A 18 -4.16 17.14 23.43
C TYR A 18 -4.22 18.29 24.43
N LYS A 19 -3.12 19.05 24.56
CA LYS A 19 -2.99 20.18 25.50
C LYS A 19 -3.48 19.87 26.93
N GLY A 20 -3.14 18.68 27.44
CA GLY A 20 -3.51 18.26 28.79
C GLY A 20 -4.96 17.77 28.97
N ARG A 21 -5.77 17.72 27.90
CA ARG A 21 -7.15 17.20 27.92
C ARG A 21 -7.26 15.92 27.09
N ILE A 22 -8.12 15.00 27.51
CA ILE A 22 -8.46 13.80 26.74
C ILE A 22 -9.65 14.14 25.85
N VAL A 23 -9.53 13.89 24.56
CA VAL A 23 -10.60 14.07 23.56
C VAL A 23 -11.04 12.69 23.12
N GLY A 24 -12.32 12.40 23.29
CA GLY A 24 -12.90 11.06 23.15
C GLY A 24 -13.18 10.68 21.69
N ALA A 25 -13.32 9.38 21.43
CA ALA A 25 -13.86 8.91 20.15
C ALA A 25 -15.27 9.49 19.90
N GLY A 26 -15.52 9.95 18.68
CA GLY A 26 -16.79 10.61 18.32
C GLY A 26 -16.84 12.12 18.58
N GLU A 27 -15.91 12.68 19.34
CA GLU A 27 -15.73 14.13 19.44
C GLU A 27 -15.06 14.69 18.16
N PRO A 28 -15.30 15.96 17.82
CA PRO A 28 -14.61 16.58 16.70
C PRO A 28 -13.10 16.63 16.93
N ILE A 29 -12.33 16.46 15.85
CA ILE A 29 -10.88 16.62 15.91
C ILE A 29 -10.55 18.06 16.34
N PRO A 30 -9.70 18.26 17.36
CA PRO A 30 -9.29 19.59 17.80
C PRO A 30 -8.73 20.44 16.66
N SER A 31 -9.28 21.63 16.46
CA SER A 31 -8.97 22.57 15.37
C SER A 31 -7.57 23.21 15.40
N GLY A 32 -6.62 22.63 16.14
CA GLY A 32 -5.24 23.08 16.21
C GLY A 32 -4.21 21.96 16.14
N LEU A 33 -4.63 20.74 15.79
CA LEU A 33 -3.71 19.64 15.55
C LEU A 33 -2.91 19.90 14.27
N SER A 34 -1.59 19.79 14.36
CA SER A 34 -0.74 19.89 13.18
C SER A 34 -0.90 18.64 12.31
N GLN A 35 -0.56 18.72 11.02
CA GLN A 35 -0.57 17.55 10.13
C GLN A 35 0.36 16.43 10.63
N ALA A 36 1.45 16.78 11.32
CA ALA A 36 2.36 15.82 11.95
C ALA A 36 1.67 15.06 13.09
N ASP A 37 0.95 15.78 13.96
CA ASP A 37 0.18 15.17 15.05
C ASP A 37 -0.94 14.29 14.52
N ILE A 38 -1.70 14.76 13.53
CA ILE A 38 -2.74 13.98 12.86
C ILE A 38 -2.14 12.68 12.31
N SER A 39 -0.99 12.77 11.63
CA SER A 39 -0.32 11.60 11.05
C SER A 39 0.15 10.62 12.13
N ALA A 40 0.65 11.11 13.27
CA ALA A 40 1.01 10.27 14.41
C ALA A 40 -0.21 9.56 14.99
N TYR A 41 -1.32 10.27 15.20
CA TYR A 41 -2.54 9.65 15.71
C TYR A 41 -3.25 8.72 14.71
N VAL A 42 -3.06 8.93 13.40
CA VAL A 42 -3.49 7.99 12.36
C VAL A 42 -2.69 6.70 12.44
N LYS A 43 -1.36 6.77 12.63
CA LYS A 43 -0.51 5.58 12.86
C LYS A 43 -0.91 4.82 14.13
N ASP A 44 -1.25 5.54 15.18
CA ASP A 44 -1.76 4.97 16.44
C ASP A 44 -3.20 4.42 16.32
N GLY A 45 -3.86 4.59 15.17
CA GLY A 45 -5.24 4.15 14.96
C GLY A 45 -6.30 4.95 15.74
N LYS A 46 -5.94 6.10 16.30
CA LYS A 46 -6.84 6.99 17.08
C LYS A 46 -7.58 8.00 16.19
N ILE A 47 -7.06 8.27 15.00
CA ILE A 47 -7.69 9.10 13.97
C ILE A 47 -7.80 8.29 12.67
N ARG A 48 -8.91 8.42 11.94
CA ARG A 48 -9.07 7.85 10.59
C ARG A 48 -9.48 8.94 9.59
N GLU A 49 -9.00 8.78 8.36
CA GLU A 49 -9.49 9.58 7.23
C GLU A 49 -10.95 9.19 6.97
N THR A 50 -11.81 10.16 6.78
CA THR A 50 -13.23 9.98 6.48
C THR A 50 -13.55 10.62 5.15
N ASP A 51 -14.43 9.98 4.40
CA ASP A 51 -14.89 10.50 3.13
C ASP A 51 -15.73 11.78 3.39
N PRO A 52 -15.41 12.91 2.75
CA PRO A 52 -16.05 14.19 3.03
C PRO A 52 -17.53 14.25 2.60
N GLN A 53 -18.00 13.35 1.74
CA GLN A 53 -19.38 13.33 1.25
C GLN A 53 -20.27 12.40 2.08
N THR A 54 -19.73 11.25 2.50
CA THR A 54 -20.49 10.21 3.23
C THR A 54 -20.22 10.21 4.74
N GLY A 55 -19.14 10.85 5.19
CA GLY A 55 -18.71 10.87 6.60
C GLY A 55 -18.24 9.50 7.11
N LEU A 56 -18.15 8.48 6.24
CA LEU A 56 -17.69 7.14 6.57
C LEU A 56 -16.17 7.11 6.63
N ASN A 57 -15.63 6.27 7.52
CA ASN A 57 -14.19 6.02 7.58
C ASN A 57 -13.71 5.44 6.25
N VAL A 58 -12.77 6.11 5.61
CA VAL A 58 -11.99 5.54 4.51
C VAL A 58 -11.08 4.52 5.17
N GLU A 59 -11.35 3.23 4.96
CA GLU A 59 -10.38 2.23 5.35
C GLU A 59 -9.03 2.60 4.73
N PRO A 60 -7.93 2.58 5.51
CA PRO A 60 -6.63 2.75 4.91
C PRO A 60 -6.55 1.74 3.77
N LYS A 61 -6.26 2.21 2.55
CA LYS A 61 -5.90 1.31 1.45
C LYS A 61 -4.70 0.53 1.98
N THR A 62 -4.97 -0.65 2.53
CA THR A 62 -3.96 -1.63 2.80
C THR A 62 -3.30 -1.82 1.45
N THR A 63 -1.99 -1.58 1.41
CA THR A 63 -1.15 -2.05 0.32
C THR A 63 -1.27 -3.57 0.39
N ARG A 64 -2.38 -4.11 -0.14
CA ARG A 64 -2.54 -5.54 -0.32
C ARG A 64 -1.34 -5.91 -1.17
N GLU A 65 -0.40 -6.68 -0.62
CA GLU A 65 0.48 -7.50 -1.43
C GLU A 65 -0.45 -8.26 -2.36
N THR A 66 -0.58 -7.74 -3.58
CA THR A 66 -1.53 -8.27 -4.54
C THR A 66 -0.78 -9.41 -5.18
N ASP A 67 -0.91 -10.59 -4.58
CA ASP A 67 -0.45 -11.83 -5.19
C ASP A 67 -1.03 -11.87 -6.61
N LEU A 68 -0.15 -11.93 -7.61
CA LEU A 68 -0.59 -12.06 -8.99
C LEU A 68 -1.26 -13.43 -9.15
N ASN A 69 -2.53 -13.43 -9.54
CA ASN A 69 -3.23 -14.66 -9.90
C ASN A 69 -2.69 -15.20 -11.25
N GLU A 70 -3.04 -16.45 -11.60
CA GLU A 70 -2.48 -17.11 -12.79
C GLU A 70 -2.76 -16.34 -14.09
N GLY A 71 -3.94 -15.74 -14.24
CA GLY A 71 -4.27 -14.91 -15.40
C GLY A 71 -3.44 -13.62 -15.47
N GLN A 72 -3.16 -13.00 -14.32
CA GLN A 72 -2.28 -11.84 -14.22
C GLN A 72 -0.82 -12.22 -14.52
N ILE A 73 -0.36 -13.38 -14.07
CA ILE A 73 0.97 -13.90 -14.40
C ILE A 73 1.06 -14.16 -15.90
N GLN A 74 0.11 -14.87 -16.53
CA GLN A 74 0.12 -15.09 -17.98
C GLN A 74 0.13 -13.78 -18.78
N SER A 75 -0.72 -12.80 -18.40
CA SER A 75 -0.72 -11.47 -19.04
C SER A 75 0.60 -10.72 -18.84
N PHE A 76 1.28 -10.95 -17.72
CA PHE A 76 2.60 -10.40 -17.43
C PHE A 76 3.71 -11.09 -18.23
N LEU A 77 3.65 -12.42 -18.39
CA LEU A 77 4.59 -13.24 -19.17
C LEU A 77 4.53 -12.93 -20.67
N ALA A 78 3.38 -12.47 -21.18
CA ALA A 78 3.23 -12.02 -22.57
C ALA A 78 3.94 -10.68 -22.86
N LYS A 79 4.45 -9.97 -21.84
CA LYS A 79 5.11 -8.68 -22.03
C LYS A 79 6.61 -8.84 -22.30
N PRO A 80 7.24 -7.90 -23.02
CA PRO A 80 8.69 -7.94 -23.23
C PRO A 80 9.47 -7.85 -21.91
N ALA A 81 10.60 -8.55 -21.82
CA ALA A 81 11.43 -8.68 -20.61
C ALA A 81 11.77 -7.35 -19.90
N ARG A 82 12.01 -6.27 -20.67
CA ARG A 82 12.29 -4.93 -20.13
C ARG A 82 11.16 -4.37 -19.26
N PHE A 83 9.91 -4.66 -19.63
CA PHE A 83 8.73 -4.23 -18.86
C PHE A 83 8.60 -5.02 -17.57
N ILE A 84 8.88 -6.33 -17.62
CA ILE A 84 8.85 -7.22 -16.46
C ILE A 84 9.87 -6.76 -15.42
N SER A 85 11.12 -6.56 -15.82
CA SER A 85 12.19 -6.09 -14.95
C SER A 85 11.87 -4.74 -14.30
N SER A 86 11.39 -3.78 -15.11
CA SER A 86 10.99 -2.45 -14.63
C SER A 86 9.77 -2.49 -13.72
N HIS A 87 8.84 -3.43 -13.92
CA HIS A 87 7.70 -3.61 -13.04
C HIS A 87 8.15 -4.18 -11.70
N LEU A 88 8.87 -5.31 -11.71
CA LEU A 88 9.40 -5.97 -10.50
C LEU A 88 10.29 -5.06 -9.64
N ALA A 89 11.04 -4.14 -10.26
CA ALA A 89 11.85 -3.17 -9.55
C ALA A 89 11.03 -2.06 -8.87
N ARG A 90 9.86 -1.72 -9.43
CA ARG A 90 8.98 -0.64 -8.93
C ARG A 90 7.94 -1.13 -7.93
N THR A 91 7.52 -2.39 -8.02
CA THR A 91 6.57 -2.97 -7.08
C THR A 91 7.26 -3.44 -5.80
N GLU A 92 6.60 -3.20 -4.68
CA GLU A 92 7.06 -3.65 -3.37
C GLU A 92 6.70 -5.11 -3.08
N PHE A 93 7.16 -6.05 -3.90
CA PHE A 93 6.94 -7.47 -3.62
C PHE A 93 7.90 -7.98 -2.53
N SER A 94 7.40 -8.62 -1.47
CA SER A 94 8.27 -9.36 -0.57
C SER A 94 9.03 -10.48 -1.30
N THR A 95 10.13 -10.95 -0.71
CA THR A 95 10.86 -12.14 -1.20
C THR A 95 9.94 -13.36 -1.28
N GLU A 96 9.00 -13.50 -0.34
CA GLU A 96 8.02 -14.59 -0.34
C GLU A 96 7.03 -14.49 -1.52
N THR A 97 6.49 -13.30 -1.80
CA THR A 97 5.63 -13.07 -2.96
C THR A 97 6.39 -13.31 -4.27
N LEU A 98 7.64 -12.86 -4.39
CA LEU A 98 8.46 -13.11 -5.57
C LEU A 98 8.74 -14.61 -5.77
N ALA A 99 8.99 -15.37 -4.70
CA ALA A 99 9.16 -16.82 -4.76
C ALA A 99 7.87 -17.53 -5.24
N LYS A 100 6.70 -17.12 -4.74
CA LYS A 100 5.40 -17.62 -5.21
C LYS A 100 5.18 -17.32 -6.70
N ILE A 101 5.52 -16.11 -7.15
CA ILE A 101 5.45 -15.71 -8.57
C ILE A 101 6.43 -16.58 -9.40
N HIS A 102 7.64 -16.84 -8.92
CA HIS A 102 8.62 -17.70 -9.59
C HIS A 102 8.09 -19.12 -9.79
N THR A 103 7.65 -19.79 -8.73
CA THR A 103 7.12 -21.16 -8.81
C THR A 103 5.89 -21.24 -9.73
N ARG A 104 5.01 -20.23 -9.70
CA ARG A 104 3.86 -20.17 -10.62
C ARG A 104 4.29 -19.94 -12.07
N ALA A 105 5.26 -19.06 -12.32
CA ALA A 105 5.80 -18.81 -13.65
C ALA A 105 6.46 -20.07 -14.23
N GLU A 106 7.21 -20.83 -13.43
CA GLU A 106 7.78 -22.12 -13.84
C GLU A 106 6.70 -23.12 -14.26
N ARG A 107 5.64 -23.27 -13.46
CA ARG A 107 4.51 -24.16 -13.77
C ARG A 107 3.77 -23.77 -15.04
N LEU A 108 3.71 -22.47 -15.33
CA LEU A 108 3.08 -21.92 -16.54
C LEU A 108 3.98 -21.97 -17.78
N GLY A 109 5.18 -22.55 -17.68
CA GLY A 109 6.11 -22.63 -18.80
C GLY A 109 6.68 -21.28 -19.21
N ALA A 110 6.88 -20.37 -18.23
CA ALA A 110 7.47 -19.07 -18.50
C ALA A 110 8.85 -19.22 -19.17
N PRO A 111 9.19 -18.38 -20.16
CA PRO A 111 10.50 -18.39 -20.78
C PRO A 111 11.62 -18.21 -19.74
N SER A 112 12.76 -18.87 -19.95
CA SER A 112 13.91 -18.85 -19.04
C SER A 112 14.37 -17.44 -18.67
N HIS A 113 14.34 -16.50 -19.63
CA HIS A 113 14.71 -15.12 -19.39
C HIS A 113 13.78 -14.40 -18.39
N VAL A 114 12.49 -14.78 -18.33
CA VAL A 114 11.55 -14.19 -17.36
C VAL A 114 11.83 -14.74 -15.97
N LEU A 115 12.07 -16.05 -15.87
CA LEU A 115 12.48 -16.70 -14.61
C LEU A 115 13.74 -16.03 -14.05
N SER A 116 14.76 -15.82 -14.89
CA SER A 116 15.99 -15.12 -14.49
C SER A 116 15.75 -13.70 -13.98
N GLN A 117 14.78 -12.94 -14.53
CA GLN A 117 14.44 -11.61 -14.02
C GLN A 117 13.77 -11.66 -12.64
N ILE A 118 12.93 -12.68 -12.40
CA ILE A 118 12.28 -12.89 -11.10
C ILE A 118 13.33 -13.34 -10.08
N SER A 119 14.21 -14.29 -10.40
CA SER A 119 15.32 -14.71 -9.52
C SER A 119 16.23 -13.53 -9.16
N ALA A 120 16.62 -12.72 -10.14
CA ALA A 120 17.43 -11.52 -9.88
C ALA A 120 16.69 -10.46 -9.03
N ALA A 121 15.36 -10.42 -9.05
CA ALA A 121 14.58 -9.57 -8.14
C ALA A 121 14.56 -10.14 -6.70
N ILE A 122 14.45 -11.47 -6.55
CA ILE A 122 14.54 -12.17 -5.27
C ILE A 122 15.91 -11.91 -4.62
N ASP A 123 17.00 -12.12 -5.36
CA ASP A 123 18.37 -11.97 -4.84
C ASP A 123 18.64 -10.52 -4.40
N ARG A 124 18.23 -9.54 -5.20
CA ARG A 124 18.34 -8.12 -4.85
C ARG A 124 17.60 -7.77 -3.56
N ARG A 125 16.44 -8.38 -3.32
CA ARG A 125 15.66 -8.17 -2.10
C ARG A 125 16.24 -8.90 -0.89
N ALA A 126 16.77 -10.11 -1.09
CA ALA A 126 17.44 -10.85 -0.04
C ALA A 126 18.72 -10.14 0.43
N ALA A 127 19.46 -9.51 -0.49
CA ALA A 127 20.68 -8.76 -0.21
C ALA A 127 20.46 -7.36 0.40
N ALA A 128 19.22 -6.84 0.38
CA ALA A 128 18.88 -5.53 0.96
C ALA A 128 18.42 -5.60 2.44
N LYS A 129 18.53 -6.78 3.08
CA LYS A 129 18.33 -6.99 4.52
C LYS A 129 19.64 -6.81 5.28
#